data_AF-A0A353Z506-F1
#
_entry.id   AF-A0A353Z506-F1
#
_cell.length_a   1.000
_cell.length_b   1.000
_cell.length_c   1.000
_cell.angle_alpha   90.00
_cell.angle_beta   90.00
_cell.angle_gamma   90.00
#
_symmetry.space_group_name_H-M   'P 1'
#
loop_
_entity.id
_entity.type
_entity.pdbx_description
1 polymer ?
#
loop_
_entity_poly.entity_id
_entity_poly.type
_entity_poly.pdbx_seq_one_letter_code
_entity_poly.pdbx_strand_id
1 'polypeptide(L)'
;MQSFAGKMLMEAALHRIARPQPIDELGSQRLTLFALAWGMQTLLEMGKWGEMFANPLQFLVFASAGLVCLRPGEPLRLVLLAFLQVLAVVRRLPWLTNHTLVNTVANLTLVACLLSVWGARRLAIGVSSTTTEVKADWSQEWYARFAPLLRTELLIVYGLATFHKLNTDWFHPEQSCAVIFWERMIRLTPWPEALRPLAGIMPYVVLVIEGLIPLLLARPRWRLAGIGLGLCFHLPLGLIGFFRFSAIVTSLYCLFLPDWVFDAAADAGMKWRQRWTWGARCLDSLCSPSFRQALSVLVVLVAGWALFRLPMEPQRAPLVLVQQSLHDFRAGWSGLFQGIWLGATLAGIGILSSLLWRYCSAPDRSLPAPRLGWLWIFPVFTALNGVGPYLGLKTEASFSMFSNLRTIGATSNHLLIHTPLVLLSEGTDLVRIVATTDAELNRLRDSKRLLPWIELCSYVEARLAKGPDFGLTLERGGMIREFASVEASQSEFAQPQWWVRKLTWFRPVSAEPVCPCSH
;
A
#
# COMPACT_ATOMS: atom_id res chain seq x y z
N MET A 1 -9.93 -33.58 -42.14
CA MET A 1 -10.03 -32.13 -42.46
C MET A 1 -10.31 -31.24 -41.25
N GLN A 2 -11.16 -31.62 -40.29
CA GLN A 2 -11.44 -30.77 -39.10
C GLN A 2 -10.24 -30.56 -38.15
N SER A 3 -9.29 -31.50 -38.02
CA SER A 3 -8.09 -31.30 -37.18
C SER A 3 -7.01 -30.41 -37.81
N PHE A 4 -7.02 -30.25 -39.14
CA PHE A 4 -6.07 -29.41 -39.86
C PHE A 4 -6.47 -27.93 -39.81
N ALA A 5 -7.77 -27.65 -39.93
CA ALA A 5 -8.31 -26.30 -39.77
C ALA A 5 -8.12 -25.75 -38.36
N GLY A 6 -8.26 -26.60 -37.33
CA GLY A 6 -7.99 -26.21 -35.93
C GLY A 6 -6.52 -25.87 -35.67
N LYS A 7 -5.58 -26.66 -36.24
CA LYS A 7 -4.14 -26.36 -36.17
C LYS A 7 -3.78 -25.09 -36.92
N MET A 8 -4.29 -24.87 -38.12
CA MET A 8 -4.04 -23.64 -38.88
C MET A 8 -4.62 -22.39 -38.20
N LEU A 9 -5.78 -22.47 -37.56
CA LEU A 9 -6.34 -21.36 -36.80
C LEU A 9 -5.52 -21.04 -35.55
N MET A 10 -4.98 -22.08 -34.88
CA MET A 10 -4.10 -21.91 -33.73
C MET A 10 -2.73 -21.36 -34.14
N GLU A 11 -2.13 -21.86 -35.22
CA GLU A 11 -0.88 -21.35 -35.79
C GLU A 11 -1.05 -19.93 -36.33
N ALA A 12 -2.15 -19.60 -36.99
CA ALA A 12 -2.44 -18.23 -37.46
C ALA A 12 -2.73 -17.27 -36.30
N ALA A 13 -3.33 -17.74 -35.21
CA ALA A 13 -3.49 -16.94 -33.98
C ALA A 13 -2.13 -16.69 -33.33
N LEU A 14 -1.27 -17.72 -33.22
CA LEU A 14 0.10 -17.59 -32.73
C LEU A 14 0.95 -16.68 -33.63
N HIS A 15 0.80 -16.75 -34.95
CA HIS A 15 1.51 -15.89 -35.91
C HIS A 15 1.04 -14.42 -35.90
N ARG A 16 -0.23 -14.17 -35.56
CA ARG A 16 -0.75 -12.79 -35.37
C ARG A 16 -0.30 -12.17 -34.07
N ILE A 17 -0.24 -12.95 -32.99
CA ILE A 17 0.38 -12.54 -31.71
C ILE A 17 1.90 -12.29 -31.89
N ALA A 18 2.51 -12.94 -32.88
CA ALA A 18 3.94 -12.80 -33.17
C ALA A 18 4.32 -11.57 -34.02
N ARG A 19 3.39 -10.69 -34.42
CA ARG A 19 3.80 -9.39 -34.98
C ARG A 19 4.31 -8.52 -33.83
N PRO A 20 5.63 -8.28 -33.72
CA PRO A 20 6.13 -7.42 -32.66
C PRO A 20 5.55 -6.03 -32.88
N GLN A 21 4.79 -5.50 -31.91
CA GLN A 21 4.53 -4.07 -31.87
C GLN A 21 5.88 -3.34 -31.82
N PRO A 22 6.01 -2.15 -32.44
CA PRO A 22 7.20 -1.33 -32.26
C PRO A 22 7.47 -1.17 -30.76
N ILE A 23 8.74 -1.30 -30.35
CA ILE A 23 9.16 -1.26 -28.93
C ILE A 23 8.61 -0.01 -28.21
N ASP A 24 8.44 1.09 -28.93
CA ASP A 24 7.92 2.37 -28.46
C ASP A 24 6.43 2.33 -28.08
N GLU A 25 5.59 1.57 -28.79
CA GLU A 25 4.16 1.48 -28.49
C GLU A 25 3.90 0.63 -27.24
N LEU A 26 4.61 -0.50 -27.13
CA LEU A 26 4.43 -1.45 -26.04
C LEU A 26 4.77 -0.85 -24.68
N GLY A 27 5.90 -0.14 -24.57
CA GLY A 27 6.25 0.47 -23.30
C GLY A 27 5.30 1.62 -22.91
N SER A 28 4.68 2.30 -23.88
CA SER A 28 3.72 3.38 -23.63
C SER A 28 2.45 2.82 -22.99
N GLN A 29 2.01 1.64 -23.47
CA GLN A 29 0.90 0.91 -22.89
C GLN A 29 1.19 0.44 -21.45
N ARG A 30 2.43 -0.01 -21.16
CA ARG A 30 2.81 -0.41 -19.79
C ARG A 30 2.77 0.74 -18.81
N LEU A 31 3.37 1.88 -19.19
CA LEU A 31 3.35 3.07 -18.36
C LEU A 31 1.91 3.54 -18.14
N THR A 32 1.10 3.57 -19.20
CA THR A 32 -0.31 3.95 -19.12
C THR A 32 -1.08 3.05 -18.17
N LEU A 33 -0.93 1.73 -18.26
CA LEU A 33 -1.61 0.80 -17.36
C LEU A 33 -1.17 1.00 -15.90
N PHE A 34 0.14 1.10 -15.67
CA PHE A 34 0.67 1.34 -14.33
C PHE A 34 0.19 2.68 -13.76
N ALA A 35 0.27 3.76 -14.53
CA ALA A 35 -0.18 5.09 -14.12
C ALA A 35 -1.69 5.09 -13.79
N LEU A 36 -2.50 4.44 -14.61
CA LEU A 36 -3.94 4.29 -14.35
C LEU A 36 -4.18 3.53 -13.05
N ALA A 37 -3.53 2.39 -12.84
CA ALA A 37 -3.66 1.60 -11.62
C ALA A 37 -3.18 2.35 -10.37
N TRP A 38 -2.07 3.12 -10.49
CA TRP A 38 -1.51 3.94 -9.42
C TRP A 38 -2.39 5.14 -9.07
N GLY A 39 -3.01 5.78 -10.08
CA GLY A 39 -4.02 6.81 -9.87
C GLY A 39 -5.28 6.25 -9.19
N MET A 40 -5.79 5.12 -9.69
CA MET A 40 -6.97 4.45 -9.12
C MET A 40 -6.75 4.02 -7.67
N GLN A 41 -5.61 3.39 -7.34
CA GLN A 41 -5.33 3.02 -5.94
C GLN A 41 -5.30 4.26 -5.04
N THR A 42 -4.77 5.39 -5.52
CA THR A 42 -4.76 6.62 -4.73
C THR A 42 -6.18 7.15 -4.50
N LEU A 43 -7.05 7.11 -5.52
CA LEU A 43 -8.45 7.49 -5.36
C LEU A 43 -9.16 6.59 -4.35
N LEU A 44 -8.91 5.27 -4.39
CA LEU A 44 -9.44 4.31 -3.42
C LEU A 44 -8.93 4.60 -2.00
N GLU A 45 -7.64 4.90 -1.87
CA GLU A 45 -7.02 5.25 -0.59
C GLU A 45 -7.65 6.51 0.01
N MET A 46 -7.72 7.59 -0.77
CA MET A 46 -8.26 8.88 -0.35
C MET A 46 -9.78 8.86 -0.13
N GLY A 47 -10.47 7.94 -0.82
CA GLY A 47 -11.90 7.70 -0.65
C GLY A 47 -12.24 7.07 0.70
N LYS A 48 -11.35 6.23 1.26
CA LYS A 48 -11.58 5.65 2.59
C LYS A 48 -11.68 6.76 3.64
N TRP A 49 -12.78 6.75 4.40
CA TRP A 49 -13.11 7.77 5.43
C TRP A 49 -13.16 9.22 4.94
N GLY A 50 -13.16 9.45 3.62
CA GLY A 50 -13.10 10.80 3.05
C GLY A 50 -11.80 11.54 3.36
N GLU A 51 -10.66 10.85 3.40
CA GLU A 51 -9.33 11.44 3.66
C GLU A 51 -9.01 12.61 2.73
N MET A 52 -9.55 12.62 1.50
CA MET A 52 -9.45 13.75 0.56
C MET A 52 -9.93 15.08 1.13
N PHE A 53 -10.82 15.07 2.13
CA PHE A 53 -11.36 16.27 2.78
C PHE A 53 -10.58 16.70 4.03
N ALA A 54 -9.52 15.97 4.42
CA ALA A 54 -8.82 16.24 5.67
C ALA A 54 -8.07 17.59 5.68
N ASN A 55 -7.52 18.02 4.53
CA ASN A 55 -6.85 19.31 4.36
C ASN A 55 -6.59 19.60 2.85
N PRO A 56 -6.21 20.84 2.48
CA PRO A 56 -5.97 21.20 1.08
C PRO A 56 -4.92 20.33 0.37
N LEU A 57 -3.88 19.87 1.07
CA LEU A 57 -2.87 19.01 0.44
C LEU A 57 -3.43 17.62 0.10
N GLN A 58 -4.24 17.02 0.97
CA GLN A 58 -4.90 15.74 0.68
C GLN A 58 -5.89 15.86 -0.50
N PHE A 59 -6.56 17.01 -0.60
CA PHE A 59 -7.41 17.30 -1.75
C PHE A 59 -6.60 17.43 -3.06
N LEU A 60 -5.43 18.07 -3.03
CA LEU A 60 -4.54 18.14 -4.19
C LEU A 60 -4.01 16.76 -4.60
N VAL A 61 -3.72 15.88 -3.63
CA VAL A 61 -3.39 14.46 -3.90
C VAL A 61 -4.55 13.77 -4.61
N PHE A 62 -5.78 13.91 -4.11
CA PHE A 62 -6.97 13.34 -4.74
C PHE A 62 -7.19 13.89 -6.17
N ALA A 63 -7.10 15.20 -6.36
CA ALA A 63 -7.29 15.85 -7.65
C ALA A 63 -6.21 15.42 -8.66
N SER A 64 -4.94 15.35 -8.26
CA SER A 64 -3.86 14.88 -9.12
C SER A 64 -4.02 13.41 -9.50
N ALA A 65 -4.51 12.56 -8.60
CA ALA A 65 -4.86 11.17 -8.94
C ALA A 65 -5.98 11.09 -9.99
N GLY A 66 -7.00 11.94 -9.88
CA GLY A 66 -8.03 12.08 -10.91
C GLY A 66 -7.44 12.51 -12.27
N LEU A 67 -6.51 13.48 -12.28
CA LEU A 67 -5.84 13.92 -13.51
C LEU A 67 -5.03 12.80 -14.17
N VAL A 68 -4.37 11.95 -13.38
CA VAL A 68 -3.68 10.74 -13.88
C VAL A 68 -4.68 9.79 -14.52
N CYS A 69 -5.79 9.47 -13.84
CA CYS A 69 -6.80 8.57 -14.41
C CYS A 69 -7.44 9.10 -15.70
N LEU A 70 -7.56 10.42 -15.86
CA LEU A 70 -8.11 11.04 -17.07
C LEU A 70 -7.16 10.95 -18.27
N ARG A 71 -5.85 11.06 -18.05
CA ARG A 71 -4.83 10.86 -19.11
C ARG A 71 -3.63 10.10 -18.56
N PRO A 72 -3.76 8.77 -18.43
CA PRO A 72 -2.73 7.94 -17.80
C PRO A 72 -1.43 7.85 -18.62
N GLY A 73 -1.47 8.18 -19.91
CA GLY A 73 -0.28 8.24 -20.75
C GLY A 73 0.59 9.49 -20.57
N GLU A 74 0.16 10.49 -19.79
CA GLU A 74 0.95 11.72 -19.54
C GLU A 74 1.84 11.56 -18.29
N PRO A 75 3.16 11.32 -18.42
CA PRO A 75 3.98 10.88 -17.28
C PRO A 75 4.17 11.98 -16.22
N LEU A 76 4.13 13.26 -16.62
CA LEU A 76 4.23 14.39 -15.71
C LEU A 76 3.10 14.43 -14.66
N ARG A 77 1.90 13.92 -15.00
CA ARG A 77 0.79 13.86 -14.03
C ARG A 77 1.07 12.85 -12.94
N LEU A 78 1.65 11.70 -13.31
CA LEU A 78 2.06 10.67 -12.35
C LEU A 78 3.18 11.19 -11.43
N VAL A 79 4.13 11.95 -11.98
CA VAL A 79 5.19 12.58 -11.20
C VAL A 79 4.63 13.61 -10.21
N LEU A 80 3.69 14.46 -10.66
CA LEU A 80 3.01 15.42 -9.80
C LEU A 80 2.30 14.71 -8.64
N LEU A 81 1.55 13.65 -8.94
CA LEU A 81 0.89 12.83 -7.94
C LEU A 81 1.89 12.25 -6.93
N ALA A 82 2.97 11.62 -7.42
CA ALA A 82 4.00 11.02 -6.58
C ALA A 82 4.65 12.06 -5.66
N PHE A 83 4.97 13.25 -6.18
CA PHE A 83 5.53 14.34 -5.40
C PHE A 83 4.57 14.83 -4.30
N LEU A 84 3.29 15.04 -4.63
CA LEU A 84 2.28 15.49 -3.66
C LEU A 84 2.05 14.44 -2.56
N GLN A 85 2.07 13.14 -2.90
CA GLN A 85 1.96 12.05 -1.92
C GLN A 85 3.15 12.03 -0.97
N VAL A 86 4.39 12.18 -1.47
CA VAL A 86 5.59 12.28 -0.62
C VAL A 86 5.48 13.48 0.32
N LEU A 87 5.11 14.66 -0.21
CA LEU A 87 4.94 15.88 0.58
C LEU A 87 3.88 15.71 1.69
N ALA A 88 2.79 15.01 1.39
CA ALA A 88 1.73 14.74 2.35
C ALA A 88 2.18 13.82 3.51
N VAL A 89 3.14 12.93 3.24
CA VAL A 89 3.66 11.95 4.21
C VAL A 89 4.77 12.54 5.08
N VAL A 90 5.65 13.39 4.54
CA VAL A 90 6.77 13.99 5.29
C VAL A 90 6.29 14.72 6.56
N ARG A 91 5.10 15.35 6.50
CA ARG A 91 4.49 16.03 7.65
C ARG A 91 3.99 15.08 8.75
N ARG A 92 3.78 13.80 8.44
CA ARG A 92 3.25 12.78 9.35
C ARG A 92 4.33 11.88 9.97
N LEU A 93 5.57 11.96 9.48
CA LEU A 93 6.70 11.22 10.06
C LEU A 93 6.86 11.52 11.56
N PRO A 94 7.09 10.49 12.42
CA PRO A 94 7.34 9.08 12.08
C PRO A 94 6.10 8.16 11.99
N TRP A 95 4.90 8.67 12.30
CA TRP A 95 3.68 7.87 12.46
C TRP A 95 3.08 7.43 11.11
N LEU A 96 3.72 6.45 10.48
CA LEU A 96 3.35 5.93 9.17
C LEU A 96 2.87 4.49 9.25
N THR A 97 1.73 4.19 8.65
CA THR A 97 1.34 2.80 8.43
C THR A 97 2.25 2.12 7.39
N ASN A 98 2.29 0.78 7.41
CA ASN A 98 3.07 -0.01 6.45
C ASN A 98 2.74 0.33 5.00
N HIS A 99 1.46 0.43 4.65
CA HIS A 99 1.04 0.75 3.28
C HIS A 99 1.44 2.17 2.87
N THR A 100 1.38 3.15 3.77
CA THR A 100 1.84 4.52 3.51
C THR A 100 3.35 4.56 3.24
N LEU A 101 4.13 3.77 3.98
CA LEU A 101 5.57 3.66 3.75
C LEU A 101 5.88 3.07 2.38
N VAL A 102 5.27 1.93 2.02
CA VAL A 102 5.45 1.30 0.69
C VAL A 102 5.12 2.30 -0.42
N ASN A 103 3.98 2.98 -0.32
CA ASN A 103 3.57 4.00 -1.29
C ASN A 103 4.59 5.15 -1.39
N THR A 104 5.14 5.60 -0.25
CA THR A 104 6.11 6.69 -0.21
C THR A 104 7.44 6.29 -0.83
N VAL A 105 7.97 5.11 -0.52
CA VAL A 105 9.22 4.64 -1.11
C VAL A 105 9.05 4.45 -2.62
N ALA A 106 7.94 3.83 -3.06
CA ALA A 106 7.67 3.68 -4.48
C ALA A 106 7.59 5.04 -5.22
N ASN A 107 6.94 6.05 -4.61
CA ASN A 107 6.88 7.39 -5.17
C ASN A 107 8.24 8.10 -5.21
N LEU A 108 9.09 7.91 -4.20
CA LEU A 108 10.46 8.41 -4.21
C LEU A 108 11.27 7.74 -5.33
N THR A 109 11.10 6.44 -5.55
CA THR A 109 11.70 5.70 -6.66
C THR A 109 11.26 6.27 -8.01
N LEU A 110 9.96 6.53 -8.21
CA LEU A 110 9.43 7.17 -9.42
C LEU A 110 10.11 8.52 -9.70
N VAL A 111 10.15 9.41 -8.70
CA VAL A 111 10.74 10.75 -8.82
C VAL A 111 12.25 10.67 -9.07
N ALA A 112 12.98 9.83 -8.33
CA ALA A 112 14.43 9.68 -8.50
C ALA A 112 14.80 9.09 -9.87
N CYS A 113 14.03 8.12 -10.37
CA CYS A 113 14.21 7.61 -11.72
C CYS A 113 13.99 8.70 -12.77
N LEU A 114 13.01 9.60 -12.59
CA LEU A 114 12.81 10.72 -13.52
C LEU A 114 14.02 11.66 -13.52
N LEU A 115 14.49 12.05 -12.33
CA LEU A 115 15.67 12.91 -12.19
C LEU A 115 16.90 12.27 -12.82
N SER A 116 17.04 10.94 -12.72
CA SER A 116 18.12 10.19 -13.36
C SER A 116 18.06 10.22 -14.88
N VAL A 117 16.87 10.15 -15.50
CA VAL A 117 16.68 10.24 -16.95
C VAL A 117 17.01 11.66 -17.41
N TRP A 118 16.47 12.65 -16.71
CA TRP A 118 16.70 14.05 -17.00
C TRP A 118 18.18 14.44 -16.91
N GLY A 119 18.87 14.01 -15.84
CA GLY A 119 20.30 14.23 -15.66
C GLY A 119 21.14 13.58 -16.76
N ALA A 120 20.86 12.32 -17.11
CA ALA A 120 21.57 11.62 -18.19
C ALA A 120 21.40 12.33 -19.54
N ARG A 121 20.19 12.80 -19.87
CA ARG A 121 19.93 13.54 -21.11
C ARG A 121 20.61 14.91 -21.14
N ARG A 122 20.67 15.63 -20.02
CA ARG A 122 21.41 16.90 -19.94
C ARG A 122 22.90 16.72 -20.18
N LEU A 123 23.50 15.65 -19.65
CA LEU A 123 24.91 15.33 -19.88
C LEU A 123 25.17 14.90 -21.34
N ALA A 124 24.22 14.18 -21.96
CA ALA A 124 24.33 13.76 -23.36
C ALA A 124 24.21 14.93 -24.36
N ILE A 125 23.45 16.00 -24.04
CA ILE A 125 23.35 17.21 -24.88
C ILE A 125 24.71 17.94 -25.02
N GLY A 126 25.65 17.71 -24.10
CA GLY A 126 27.02 18.26 -24.18
C GLY A 126 28.00 17.45 -25.04
N VAL A 127 27.61 16.26 -25.49
CA VAL A 127 28.44 15.38 -26.32
C VAL A 127 27.87 15.40 -27.73
N SER A 128 28.52 16.14 -28.62
CA SER A 128 28.22 16.13 -30.06
C SER A 128 28.26 14.70 -30.59
N SER A 129 27.10 14.11 -30.86
CA SER A 129 27.00 12.87 -31.62
C SER A 129 26.10 13.11 -32.83
N THR A 130 26.76 13.29 -33.96
CA THR A 130 26.24 13.09 -35.31
C THR A 130 25.94 11.61 -35.51
N THR A 131 24.87 11.12 -34.91
CA THR A 131 24.25 9.84 -35.29
C THR A 131 22.75 9.94 -35.09
N THR A 132 22.02 9.55 -36.12
CA THR A 132 20.57 9.41 -36.24
C THR A 132 20.04 8.33 -35.29
N GLU A 133 20.35 8.42 -33.99
CA GLU A 133 19.77 7.55 -32.98
C GLU A 133 18.36 8.04 -32.67
N VAL A 134 17.40 7.15 -32.94
CA VAL A 134 16.00 7.24 -32.55
C VAL A 134 15.90 7.91 -31.18
N LYS A 135 15.28 9.11 -31.11
CA LYS A 135 14.96 9.79 -29.85
C LYS A 135 14.04 8.86 -29.05
N ALA A 136 14.62 7.96 -28.25
CA ALA A 136 13.87 7.12 -27.34
C ALA A 136 12.96 8.03 -26.51
N ASP A 137 11.66 7.74 -26.49
CA ASP A 137 10.71 8.49 -25.70
C ASP A 137 11.15 8.40 -24.22
N TRP A 138 11.32 9.55 -23.57
CA TRP A 138 11.79 9.63 -22.18
C TRP A 138 10.84 8.89 -21.22
N SER A 139 9.56 8.78 -21.60
CA SER A 139 8.56 8.03 -20.83
C SER A 139 8.92 6.54 -20.75
N GLN A 140 9.46 5.97 -21.83
CA GLN A 140 9.90 4.58 -21.90
C GLN A 140 11.15 4.33 -21.11
N GLU A 141 12.13 5.23 -21.26
CA GLU A 141 13.36 5.17 -20.53
C GLU A 141 13.10 5.29 -19.01
N TRP A 142 12.18 6.16 -18.63
CA TRP A 142 11.73 6.31 -17.25
C TRP A 142 11.08 5.03 -16.72
N TYR A 143 10.11 4.47 -17.45
CA TYR A 143 9.46 3.20 -17.10
C TYR A 143 10.46 2.05 -16.94
N ALA A 144 11.39 1.91 -17.89
CA ALA A 144 12.41 0.87 -17.87
C ALA A 144 13.35 0.98 -16.64
N ARG A 145 13.56 2.19 -16.11
CA ARG A 145 14.37 2.41 -14.90
C ARG A 145 13.63 2.10 -13.61
N PHE A 146 12.39 2.57 -13.44
CA PHE A 146 11.68 2.39 -12.17
C PHE A 146 11.03 1.01 -12.02
N ALA A 147 10.53 0.42 -13.12
CA ALA A 147 9.76 -0.82 -13.05
C ALA A 147 10.51 -1.97 -12.34
N PRO A 148 11.79 -2.28 -12.63
CA PRO A 148 12.46 -3.37 -11.93
C PRO A 148 12.80 -3.04 -10.47
N LEU A 149 12.96 -1.76 -10.11
CA LEU A 149 13.16 -1.34 -8.71
C LEU A 149 11.88 -1.55 -7.90
N LEU A 150 10.74 -1.08 -8.39
CA LEU A 150 9.43 -1.27 -7.74
C LEU A 150 9.04 -2.74 -7.63
N ARG A 151 9.36 -3.57 -8.64
CA ARG A 151 9.20 -5.04 -8.54
C ARG A 151 10.01 -5.59 -7.38
N THR A 152 11.28 -5.17 -7.27
CA THR A 152 12.18 -5.63 -6.21
C THR A 152 11.68 -5.19 -4.83
N GLU A 153 11.23 -3.94 -4.69
CA GLU A 153 10.61 -3.44 -3.46
C GLU A 153 9.40 -4.29 -3.05
N LEU A 154 8.50 -4.63 -3.98
CA LEU A 154 7.35 -5.51 -3.68
C LEU A 154 7.78 -6.91 -3.22
N LEU A 155 8.79 -7.50 -3.89
CA LEU A 155 9.32 -8.81 -3.51
C LEU A 155 9.95 -8.78 -2.11
N ILE A 156 10.66 -7.70 -1.76
CA ILE A 156 11.23 -7.48 -0.43
C ILE A 156 10.12 -7.38 0.62
N VAL A 157 9.07 -6.59 0.34
CA VAL A 157 7.93 -6.44 1.27
C VAL A 157 7.27 -7.80 1.54
N TYR A 158 7.00 -8.59 0.51
CA TYR A 158 6.44 -9.95 0.69
C TYR A 158 7.38 -10.89 1.44
N GLY A 159 8.67 -10.87 1.10
CA GLY A 159 9.68 -11.70 1.76
C GLY A 159 9.77 -11.38 3.26
N LEU A 160 9.82 -10.10 3.61
CA LEU A 160 9.88 -9.67 5.01
C LEU A 160 8.56 -9.89 5.74
N ALA A 161 7.41 -9.62 5.12
CA ALA A 161 6.11 -9.87 5.75
C ALA A 161 5.87 -11.37 6.04
N THR A 162 6.38 -12.26 5.17
CA THR A 162 6.45 -13.71 5.41
C THR A 162 7.43 -14.03 6.54
N PHE A 163 8.64 -13.48 6.49
CA PHE A 163 9.68 -13.70 7.49
C PHE A 163 9.22 -13.31 8.89
N HIS A 164 8.56 -12.15 9.05
CA HIS A 164 8.03 -11.70 10.33
C HIS A 164 6.98 -12.64 10.93
N LYS A 165 6.29 -13.46 10.12
CA LYS A 165 5.33 -14.48 10.58
C LYS A 165 6.00 -15.79 11.03
N LEU A 166 7.31 -15.94 10.84
CA LEU A 166 8.09 -17.06 11.39
C LEU A 166 8.42 -16.81 12.87
N ASN A 167 7.39 -16.72 13.70
CA ASN A 167 7.49 -16.53 15.14
C ASN A 167 6.52 -17.47 15.89
N THR A 168 6.77 -17.73 17.16
CA THR A 168 5.98 -18.69 17.96
C THR A 168 4.51 -18.28 18.08
N ASP A 169 4.23 -16.99 18.25
CA ASP A 169 2.89 -16.49 18.56
C ASP A 169 2.00 -16.44 17.31
N TRP A 170 2.60 -16.38 16.12
CA TRP A 170 1.88 -16.54 14.84
C TRP A 170 1.18 -17.89 14.74
N PHE A 171 1.76 -18.95 15.29
CA PHE A 171 1.17 -20.29 15.29
C PHE A 171 0.29 -20.57 16.50
N HIS A 172 0.04 -19.58 17.37
CA HIS A 172 -0.84 -19.75 18.52
C HIS A 172 -2.30 -19.96 18.06
N PRO A 173 -2.99 -21.01 18.51
CA PRO A 173 -4.29 -21.43 17.97
C PRO A 173 -5.41 -20.40 18.20
N GLU A 174 -5.27 -19.53 19.20
CA GLU A 174 -6.31 -18.55 19.58
C GLU A 174 -5.90 -17.09 19.38
N GLN A 175 -4.60 -16.80 19.37
CA GLN A 175 -4.09 -15.42 19.43
C GLN A 175 -3.47 -14.95 18.12
N SER A 176 -3.25 -15.88 17.18
CA SER A 176 -2.74 -15.58 15.85
C SER A 176 -3.68 -14.61 15.13
N CYS A 177 -3.09 -13.59 14.49
CA CYS A 177 -3.85 -12.70 13.64
C CYS A 177 -4.54 -13.43 12.47
N ALA A 178 -3.97 -14.54 11.97
CA ALA A 178 -4.62 -15.33 10.92
C ALA A 178 -5.93 -15.96 11.40
N VAL A 179 -5.94 -16.50 12.63
CA VAL A 179 -7.14 -17.08 13.27
C VAL A 179 -8.20 -15.99 13.47
N ILE A 180 -7.81 -14.88 14.10
CA ILE A 180 -8.74 -13.78 14.43
C ILE A 180 -9.35 -13.17 13.16
N PHE A 181 -8.56 -13.00 12.10
CA PHE A 181 -9.06 -12.47 10.83
C PHE A 181 -9.95 -13.45 10.08
N TRP A 182 -9.65 -14.75 10.16
CA TRP A 182 -10.55 -15.77 9.62
C TRP A 182 -11.91 -15.72 10.28
N GLU A 183 -11.95 -15.72 11.62
CA GLU A 183 -13.22 -15.63 12.33
C GLU A 183 -13.97 -14.33 12.02
N ARG A 184 -13.24 -13.20 11.94
CA ARG A 184 -13.83 -11.92 11.55
C ARG A 184 -14.43 -11.97 10.16
N MET A 185 -13.75 -12.62 9.22
CA MET A 185 -14.24 -12.80 7.85
C MET A 185 -15.50 -13.67 7.82
N ILE A 186 -15.55 -14.80 8.54
CA ILE A 186 -16.77 -15.62 8.65
C ILE A 186 -17.94 -14.81 9.22
N ARG A 187 -17.70 -13.99 10.26
CA ARG A 187 -18.75 -13.13 10.86
C ARG A 187 -19.26 -12.02 9.95
N LEU A 188 -18.40 -11.47 9.08
CA LEU A 188 -18.69 -10.26 8.30
C LEU A 188 -19.07 -10.53 6.83
N THR A 189 -18.98 -11.79 6.38
CA THR A 189 -19.23 -12.17 4.98
C THR A 189 -20.24 -13.31 4.91
N PRO A 190 -20.89 -13.57 3.76
CA PRO A 190 -21.87 -14.65 3.63
C PRO A 190 -21.23 -16.04 3.54
N TRP A 191 -20.04 -16.24 4.12
CA TRP A 191 -19.35 -17.53 4.10
C TRP A 191 -20.00 -18.48 5.12
N PRO A 192 -20.09 -19.79 4.82
CA PRO A 192 -20.72 -20.73 5.74
C PRO A 192 -20.00 -20.80 7.08
N GLU A 193 -20.75 -20.75 8.20
CA GLU A 193 -20.22 -20.93 9.56
C GLU A 193 -19.50 -22.29 9.71
N ALA A 194 -19.85 -23.29 8.91
CA ALA A 194 -19.17 -24.58 8.83
C ALA A 194 -17.68 -24.48 8.47
N LEU A 195 -17.20 -23.36 7.92
CA LEU A 195 -15.80 -23.10 7.63
C LEU A 195 -15.02 -22.55 8.83
N ARG A 196 -15.69 -22.14 9.92
CA ARG A 196 -15.04 -21.59 11.11
C ARG A 196 -13.98 -22.51 11.74
N PRO A 197 -14.17 -23.85 11.82
CA PRO A 197 -13.14 -24.76 12.34
C PRO A 197 -11.82 -24.73 11.56
N LEU A 198 -11.79 -24.21 10.32
CA LEU A 198 -10.56 -24.04 9.55
C LEU A 198 -9.65 -22.94 10.12
N ALA A 199 -10.09 -22.15 11.10
CA ALA A 199 -9.29 -21.08 11.70
C ALA A 199 -7.91 -21.58 12.17
N GLY A 200 -7.84 -22.76 12.78
CA GLY A 200 -6.60 -23.32 13.33
C GLY A 200 -5.52 -23.63 12.28
N ILE A 201 -5.90 -23.82 11.01
CA ILE A 201 -4.94 -24.05 9.91
C ILE A 201 -4.54 -22.75 9.18
N MET A 202 -5.24 -21.64 9.44
CA MET A 202 -5.00 -20.38 8.73
C MET A 202 -3.59 -19.80 8.91
N PRO A 203 -2.93 -19.90 10.08
CA PRO A 203 -1.54 -19.46 10.20
C PRO A 203 -0.60 -20.09 9.17
N TYR A 204 -0.79 -21.38 8.88
CA TYR A 204 0.00 -22.12 7.91
C TYR A 204 -0.38 -21.76 6.47
N VAL A 205 -1.68 -21.69 6.17
CA VAL A 205 -2.18 -21.33 4.84
C VAL A 205 -1.69 -19.94 4.43
N VAL A 206 -1.83 -18.95 5.32
CA VAL A 206 -1.40 -17.57 5.06
C VAL A 206 0.12 -17.52 4.86
N LEU A 207 0.90 -18.17 5.74
CA LEU A 207 2.36 -18.18 5.62
C LEU A 207 2.83 -18.78 4.28
N VAL A 208 2.23 -19.91 3.87
CA VAL A 208 2.56 -20.56 2.60
C VAL A 208 2.17 -19.69 1.41
N ILE A 209 0.96 -19.13 1.39
CA ILE A 209 0.51 -18.29 0.28
C ILE A 209 1.37 -17.02 0.18
N GLU A 210 1.59 -16.33 1.30
CA GLU A 210 2.36 -15.09 1.36
C GLU A 210 3.82 -15.32 0.94
N GLY A 211 4.41 -16.45 1.30
CA GLY A 211 5.75 -16.86 0.86
C GLY A 211 5.82 -17.34 -0.59
N LEU A 212 4.76 -17.97 -1.12
CA LEU A 212 4.71 -18.42 -2.51
C LEU A 212 4.55 -17.27 -3.50
N ILE A 213 3.78 -16.24 -3.17
CA ILE A 213 3.55 -15.07 -4.05
C ILE A 213 4.87 -14.49 -4.60
N PRO A 214 5.87 -14.07 -3.79
CA PRO A 214 7.11 -13.51 -4.31
C PRO A 214 7.93 -14.52 -5.13
N LEU A 215 7.92 -15.81 -4.75
CA LEU A 215 8.63 -16.86 -5.50
C LEU A 215 8.05 -17.07 -6.90
N LEU A 216 6.71 -17.05 -7.01
CA LEU A 216 6.01 -17.17 -8.29
C LEU A 216 6.19 -15.90 -9.14
N LEU A 217 6.13 -14.71 -8.52
CA LEU A 217 6.34 -13.43 -9.21
C LEU A 217 7.76 -13.26 -9.76
N ALA A 218 8.76 -13.73 -9.01
CA ALA A 218 10.17 -13.66 -9.40
C ALA A 218 10.49 -14.56 -10.62
N ARG A 219 9.75 -15.66 -10.81
CA ARG A 219 9.98 -16.61 -11.90
C ARG A 219 9.08 -16.28 -13.10
N PRO A 220 9.65 -15.94 -14.28
CA PRO A 220 8.86 -15.59 -15.47
C PRO A 220 7.72 -16.56 -15.78
N ARG A 221 8.03 -17.85 -15.81
CA ARG A 221 7.06 -18.93 -16.08
C ARG A 221 5.82 -18.90 -15.17
N TRP A 222 5.96 -18.50 -13.92
CA TRP A 222 4.92 -18.59 -12.89
C TRP A 222 4.31 -17.25 -12.52
N ARG A 223 4.74 -16.17 -13.18
CA ARG A 223 4.42 -14.82 -12.75
C ARG A 223 2.93 -14.52 -12.76
N LEU A 224 2.22 -14.93 -13.80
CA LEU A 224 0.76 -14.76 -13.86
C LEU A 224 0.04 -15.56 -12.77
N ALA A 225 0.52 -16.76 -12.43
CA ALA A 225 -0.01 -17.52 -11.31
C ALA A 225 0.27 -16.80 -9.98
N GLY A 226 1.44 -16.18 -9.83
CA GLY A 226 1.78 -15.32 -8.68
C GLY A 226 0.86 -14.11 -8.55
N ILE A 227 0.56 -13.42 -9.66
CA ILE A 227 -0.42 -12.31 -9.68
C ILE A 227 -1.80 -12.83 -9.27
N GLY A 228 -2.25 -13.95 -9.84
CA GLY A 228 -3.57 -14.53 -9.54
C GLY A 228 -3.70 -14.96 -8.09
N LEU A 229 -2.72 -15.70 -7.58
CA LEU A 229 -2.64 -16.08 -6.17
C LEU A 229 -2.67 -14.85 -5.26
N GLY A 230 -1.89 -13.82 -5.62
CA GLY A 230 -1.86 -12.55 -4.92
C GLY A 230 -3.19 -11.82 -4.89
N LEU A 231 -3.88 -11.70 -6.03
CA LEU A 231 -5.21 -11.08 -6.09
C LEU A 231 -6.23 -11.85 -5.24
N CYS A 232 -6.22 -13.18 -5.31
CA CYS A 232 -7.09 -14.03 -4.50
C CYS A 232 -6.78 -13.90 -2.99
N PHE A 233 -5.51 -13.78 -2.61
CA PHE A 233 -5.09 -13.58 -1.23
C PHE A 233 -5.57 -12.24 -0.65
N HIS A 234 -5.57 -11.18 -1.46
CA HIS A 234 -6.02 -9.85 -1.04
C HIS A 234 -7.55 -9.68 -0.98
N LEU A 235 -8.33 -10.52 -1.68
CA LEU A 235 -9.79 -10.49 -1.62
C LEU A 235 -10.36 -10.54 -0.18
N PRO A 236 -10.09 -11.57 0.64
CA PRO A 236 -10.64 -11.65 2.00
C PRO A 236 -10.18 -10.49 2.90
N LEU A 237 -8.91 -10.06 2.76
CA LEU A 237 -8.36 -8.92 3.51
C LEU A 237 -9.07 -7.61 3.15
N GLY A 238 -9.34 -7.39 1.87
CA GLY A 238 -10.07 -6.22 1.41
C GLY A 238 -11.53 -6.21 1.88
N LEU A 239 -12.19 -7.37 1.94
CA LEU A 239 -13.57 -7.51 2.44
C LEU A 239 -13.70 -7.15 3.93
N ILE A 240 -12.71 -7.49 4.76
CA ILE A 240 -12.71 -7.13 6.18
C ILE A 240 -12.16 -5.72 6.47
N GLY A 241 -11.91 -4.91 5.43
CA GLY A 241 -11.59 -3.48 5.55
C GLY A 241 -10.15 -3.08 5.24
N PHE A 242 -9.28 -4.02 4.84
CA PHE A 242 -7.86 -3.76 4.51
C PHE A 242 -7.60 -3.52 3.01
N PHE A 243 -8.57 -2.92 2.30
CA PHE A 243 -8.48 -2.70 0.85
C PHE A 243 -7.44 -1.63 0.43
N ARG A 244 -6.99 -0.73 1.32
CA ARG A 244 -5.94 0.27 1.01
C ARG A 244 -4.62 -0.37 0.61
N PHE A 245 -4.13 -1.28 1.46
CA PHE A 245 -2.92 -2.04 1.16
C PHE A 245 -3.12 -2.91 -0.08
N SER A 246 -4.27 -3.57 -0.17
CA SER A 246 -4.64 -4.41 -1.32
C SER A 246 -4.62 -3.63 -2.64
N ALA A 247 -5.11 -2.40 -2.67
CA ALA A 247 -5.12 -1.55 -3.86
C ALA A 247 -3.70 -1.18 -4.33
N ILE A 248 -2.80 -0.85 -3.39
CA ILE A 248 -1.39 -0.57 -3.69
C ILE A 248 -0.74 -1.82 -4.30
N VAL A 249 -0.87 -2.98 -3.66
CA VAL A 249 -0.27 -4.22 -4.15
C VAL A 249 -0.83 -4.62 -5.52
N THR A 250 -2.14 -4.52 -5.72
CA THR A 250 -2.78 -4.79 -7.01
C THR A 250 -2.24 -3.87 -8.12
N SER A 251 -1.98 -2.59 -7.83
CA SER A 251 -1.36 -1.68 -8.81
C SER A 251 0.09 -2.05 -9.14
N LEU A 252 0.86 -2.52 -8.16
CA LEU A 252 2.24 -2.97 -8.38
C LEU A 252 2.29 -4.27 -9.21
N TYR A 253 1.27 -5.13 -9.14
CA TYR A 253 1.18 -6.30 -10.01
C TYR A 253 1.14 -5.98 -11.50
N CYS A 254 0.68 -4.78 -11.91
CA CYS A 254 0.74 -4.35 -13.30
C CYS A 254 2.18 -4.34 -13.84
N LEU A 255 3.17 -4.12 -12.98
CA LEU A 255 4.58 -4.17 -13.36
C LEU A 255 5.04 -5.60 -13.69
N PHE A 256 4.33 -6.62 -13.21
CA PHE A 256 4.64 -8.03 -13.43
C PHE A 256 3.89 -8.61 -14.64
N LEU A 257 3.10 -7.83 -15.37
CA LEU A 257 2.42 -8.36 -16.55
C LEU A 257 3.41 -8.63 -17.71
N PRO A 258 3.38 -9.83 -18.32
CA PRO A 258 4.11 -10.15 -19.54
C PRO A 258 3.72 -9.27 -20.72
N ASP A 259 4.65 -9.08 -21.65
CA ASP A 259 4.49 -8.28 -22.87
C ASP A 259 3.28 -8.71 -23.70
N TRP A 260 3.09 -10.02 -23.88
CA TRP A 260 1.98 -10.57 -24.67
C TRP A 260 0.60 -10.27 -24.10
N VAL A 261 0.49 -9.93 -22.80
CA VAL A 261 -0.78 -9.50 -22.22
C VAL A 261 -1.24 -8.18 -22.83
N PHE A 262 -0.30 -7.29 -23.12
CA PHE A 262 -0.58 -6.00 -23.76
C PHE A 262 -0.96 -6.21 -25.23
N ASP A 263 -0.28 -7.12 -25.94
CA ASP A 263 -0.64 -7.49 -27.32
C ASP A 263 -2.05 -8.08 -27.37
N ALA A 264 -2.38 -9.00 -26.45
CA ALA A 264 -3.70 -9.59 -26.35
C ALA A 264 -4.79 -8.55 -25.99
N ALA A 265 -4.46 -7.59 -25.13
CA ALA A 265 -5.35 -6.50 -24.76
C ALA A 265 -5.57 -5.52 -25.92
N ALA A 266 -4.53 -5.20 -26.69
CA ALA A 266 -4.62 -4.37 -27.89
C ALA A 266 -5.51 -5.05 -28.95
N ASP A 267 -5.33 -6.35 -29.18
CA ASP A 267 -6.16 -7.14 -30.08
C ASP A 267 -7.63 -7.20 -29.64
N ALA A 268 -7.87 -7.42 -28.35
CA ALA A 268 -9.22 -7.39 -27.79
C ALA A 268 -9.85 -6.00 -27.88
N GLY A 269 -9.07 -4.95 -27.58
CA GLY A 269 -9.47 -3.56 -27.66
C GLY A 269 -9.80 -3.11 -29.09
N MET A 270 -9.04 -3.54 -30.10
CA MET A 270 -9.34 -3.31 -31.52
C MET A 270 -10.66 -3.99 -31.92
N LYS A 271 -10.86 -5.26 -31.54
CA LYS A 271 -12.12 -5.99 -31.79
C LYS A 271 -13.31 -5.35 -31.10
N TRP A 272 -13.11 -4.85 -29.88
CA TRP A 272 -14.16 -4.18 -29.10
C TRP A 272 -14.48 -2.80 -29.66
N ARG A 273 -13.47 -1.99 -30.04
CA ARG A 273 -13.65 -0.72 -30.76
C ARG A 273 -14.40 -0.92 -32.08
N GLN A 274 -14.05 -1.95 -32.86
CA GLN A 274 -14.78 -2.28 -34.09
C GLN A 274 -16.26 -2.59 -33.83
N ARG A 275 -16.59 -3.27 -32.71
CA ARG A 275 -17.98 -3.55 -32.29
C ARG A 275 -18.70 -2.33 -31.68
N TRP A 276 -17.98 -1.43 -31.02
CA TRP A 276 -18.53 -0.29 -30.28
C TRP A 276 -18.73 0.98 -31.14
N THR A 277 -18.32 0.97 -32.42
CA THR A 277 -18.58 2.07 -33.38
C THR A 277 -20.07 2.31 -33.69
N TRP A 278 -20.97 1.43 -33.25
CA TRP A 278 -22.43 1.60 -33.35
C TRP A 278 -23.05 2.38 -32.18
N GLY A 279 -22.46 2.38 -30.98
CA GLY A 279 -22.99 3.10 -29.80
C GLY A 279 -22.36 4.48 -29.57
N ALA A 280 -21.11 4.68 -29.99
CA ALA A 280 -20.35 5.91 -29.71
C ALA A 280 -20.84 7.15 -30.50
N ARG A 281 -21.53 6.97 -31.64
CA ARG A 281 -22.00 8.08 -32.48
C ARG A 281 -23.08 8.95 -31.82
N CYS A 282 -23.78 8.45 -30.80
CA CYS A 282 -24.81 9.21 -30.09
C CYS A 282 -24.27 10.05 -28.91
N LEU A 283 -23.04 9.81 -28.45
CA LEU A 283 -22.45 10.50 -27.29
C LEU A 283 -21.45 11.60 -27.67
N ASP A 284 -21.02 11.68 -28.93
CA ASP A 284 -20.03 12.66 -29.39
C ASP A 284 -20.63 14.03 -29.80
N SER A 285 -21.96 14.17 -29.83
CA SER A 285 -22.64 15.33 -30.41
C SER A 285 -22.96 16.49 -29.45
N LEU A 286 -22.57 16.45 -28.16
CA LEU A 286 -23.04 17.47 -27.20
C LEU A 286 -21.97 18.27 -26.43
N CYS A 287 -20.66 17.99 -26.53
CA CYS A 287 -19.58 18.87 -26.05
C CYS A 287 -18.20 18.24 -26.33
N SER A 288 -17.16 19.07 -26.49
CA SER A 288 -15.79 18.55 -26.68
C SER A 288 -15.36 17.66 -25.50
N PRO A 289 -14.60 16.56 -25.73
CA PRO A 289 -14.18 15.64 -24.68
C PRO A 289 -13.45 16.34 -23.53
N SER A 290 -12.64 17.35 -23.87
CA SER A 290 -11.89 18.18 -22.93
C SER A 290 -12.79 19.02 -22.02
N PHE A 291 -13.92 19.53 -22.55
CA PHE A 291 -14.86 20.37 -21.80
C PHE A 291 -15.70 19.55 -20.81
N ARG A 292 -16.18 18.37 -21.21
CA ARG A 292 -16.90 17.45 -20.32
C ARG A 292 -16.03 17.00 -19.15
N GLN A 293 -14.76 16.71 -19.42
CA GLN A 293 -13.81 16.30 -18.38
C GLN A 293 -13.47 17.46 -17.42
N ALA A 294 -13.24 18.66 -17.95
CA ALA A 294 -12.99 19.85 -17.13
C ALA A 294 -14.20 20.18 -16.23
N LEU A 295 -15.42 20.07 -16.75
CA LEU A 295 -16.65 20.34 -16.01
C LEU A 295 -16.92 19.28 -14.93
N SER A 296 -16.70 18.00 -15.23
CA SER A 296 -16.86 16.90 -14.26
C SER A 296 -15.90 17.05 -13.09
N VAL A 297 -14.63 17.37 -13.40
CA VAL A 297 -13.62 17.66 -12.39
C VAL A 297 -14.03 18.90 -11.60
N LEU A 298 -14.41 20.00 -12.26
CA LEU A 298 -14.85 21.22 -11.59
C LEU A 298 -16.05 20.98 -10.65
N VAL A 299 -17.05 20.20 -11.07
CA VAL A 299 -18.22 19.86 -10.24
C VAL A 299 -17.81 19.05 -9.02
N VAL A 300 -16.93 18.05 -9.17
CA VAL A 300 -16.38 17.29 -8.03
C VAL A 300 -15.54 18.19 -7.12
N LEU A 301 -14.75 19.10 -7.69
CA LEU A 301 -13.90 20.03 -6.95
C LEU A 301 -14.75 21.05 -6.15
N VAL A 302 -15.81 21.60 -6.76
CA VAL A 302 -16.70 22.60 -6.15
C VAL A 302 -17.63 21.95 -5.12
N ALA A 303 -18.20 20.78 -5.41
CA ALA A 303 -19.01 20.03 -4.45
C ALA A 303 -18.16 19.58 -3.24
N GLY A 304 -16.92 19.14 -3.49
CA GLY A 304 -15.96 18.81 -2.44
C GLY A 304 -15.56 20.01 -1.59
N TRP A 305 -15.36 21.18 -2.20
CA TRP A 305 -15.06 22.43 -1.50
C TRP A 305 -16.25 22.99 -0.71
N ALA A 306 -17.49 22.83 -1.21
CA ALA A 306 -18.69 23.23 -0.49
C ALA A 306 -18.92 22.38 0.77
N LEU A 307 -18.65 21.08 0.70
CA LEU A 307 -18.69 20.19 1.87
C LEU A 307 -17.57 20.49 2.89
N PHE A 308 -16.42 20.99 2.43
CA PHE A 308 -15.28 21.41 3.26
C PHE A 308 -15.57 22.63 4.16
N ARG A 309 -16.56 23.47 3.82
CA ARG A 309 -16.91 24.69 4.56
C ARG A 309 -17.84 24.46 5.76
N LEU A 310 -18.32 23.23 6.00
CA LEU A 310 -19.15 22.95 7.17
C LEU A 310 -18.26 22.85 8.42
N PRO A 311 -18.40 23.78 9.40
CA PRO A 311 -17.45 23.90 10.50
C PRO A 311 -17.50 22.66 11.41
N MET A 312 -16.31 22.11 11.67
CA MET A 312 -16.07 21.05 12.64
C MET A 312 -15.59 21.69 13.95
N GLU A 313 -16.49 22.33 14.70
CA GLU A 313 -16.22 22.68 16.10
C GLU A 313 -16.84 21.64 17.04
N PRO A 314 -16.17 21.26 18.13
CA PRO A 314 -16.75 20.42 19.17
C PRO A 314 -17.51 21.30 20.20
N GLN A 315 -18.56 20.74 20.82
CA GLN A 315 -19.17 21.15 22.11
C GLN A 315 -20.57 21.80 22.14
N ARG A 316 -21.49 21.57 21.19
CA ARG A 316 -22.94 21.81 21.43
C ARG A 316 -23.82 20.65 20.96
N ALA A 317 -24.83 20.29 21.76
CA ALA A 317 -25.74 19.15 21.58
C ALA A 317 -26.30 18.89 20.15
N PRO A 318 -26.60 19.88 19.28
CA PRO A 318 -27.04 19.61 17.90
C PRO A 318 -25.93 19.08 16.96
N LEU A 319 -24.65 19.12 17.36
CA LEU A 319 -23.53 18.63 16.54
C LEU A 319 -23.37 17.10 16.59
N VAL A 320 -23.94 16.40 17.58
CA VAL A 320 -23.83 14.93 17.66
C VAL A 320 -24.57 14.26 16.50
N LEU A 321 -25.76 14.75 16.15
CA LEU A 321 -26.52 14.27 14.99
C LEU A 321 -25.80 14.57 13.66
N VAL A 322 -25.15 15.73 13.55
CA VAL A 322 -24.35 16.08 12.37
C VAL A 322 -23.09 15.22 12.28
N GLN A 323 -22.39 14.99 13.39
CA GLN A 323 -21.21 14.13 13.46
C GLN A 323 -21.55 12.66 13.15
N GLN A 324 -22.68 12.17 13.67
CA GLN A 324 -23.18 10.83 13.37
C GLN A 324 -23.58 10.70 11.90
N SER A 325 -24.28 11.70 11.34
CA SER A 325 -24.61 11.74 9.91
C SER A 325 -23.37 11.79 9.03
N LEU A 326 -22.33 12.55 9.42
CA LEU A 326 -21.04 12.59 8.73
C LEU A 326 -20.28 11.27 8.88
N HIS A 327 -20.35 10.60 10.03
CA HIS A 327 -19.77 9.29 10.26
C HIS A 327 -20.44 8.24 9.37
N ASP A 328 -21.77 8.20 9.34
CA ASP A 328 -22.56 7.27 8.53
C ASP A 328 -22.37 7.54 7.04
N PHE A 329 -22.30 8.81 6.65
CA PHE A 329 -21.93 9.21 5.29
C PHE A 329 -20.53 8.72 4.94
N ARG A 330 -19.52 8.93 5.78
CA ARG A 330 -18.14 8.45 5.55
C ARG A 330 -18.05 6.92 5.54
N ALA A 331 -18.86 6.23 6.33
CA ALA A 331 -18.96 4.78 6.34
C ALA A 331 -19.57 4.28 5.03
N GLY A 332 -20.70 4.84 4.59
CA GLY A 332 -21.32 4.54 3.29
C GLY A 332 -20.38 4.85 2.12
N TRP A 333 -19.67 5.97 2.20
CA TRP A 333 -18.65 6.37 1.23
C TRP A 333 -17.50 5.36 1.16
N SER A 334 -16.99 4.93 2.32
CA SER A 334 -15.95 3.89 2.37
C SER A 334 -16.43 2.57 1.77
N GLY A 335 -17.70 2.20 2.02
CA GLY A 335 -18.34 1.04 1.41
C GLY A 335 -18.42 1.11 -0.12
N LEU A 336 -18.74 2.28 -0.69
CA LEU A 336 -18.72 2.49 -2.14
C LEU A 336 -17.34 2.23 -2.74
N PHE A 337 -16.29 2.83 -2.17
CA PHE A 337 -14.92 2.64 -2.67
C PHE A 337 -14.43 1.20 -2.50
N GLN A 338 -14.80 0.54 -1.40
CA GLN A 338 -14.55 -0.89 -1.20
C GLN A 338 -15.27 -1.74 -2.27
N GLY A 339 -16.51 -1.40 -2.62
CA GLY A 339 -17.26 -2.05 -3.70
C GLY A 339 -16.62 -1.87 -5.07
N ILE A 340 -16.15 -0.65 -5.39
CA ILE A 340 -15.39 -0.37 -6.63
C ILE A 340 -14.12 -1.23 -6.68
N TRP A 341 -13.35 -1.25 -5.59
CA TRP A 341 -12.15 -2.08 -5.49
C TRP A 341 -12.46 -3.58 -5.66
N LEU A 342 -13.52 -4.07 -5.02
CA LEU A 342 -13.94 -5.47 -5.12
C LEU A 342 -14.30 -5.82 -6.56
N GLY A 343 -15.13 -5.00 -7.22
CA GLY A 343 -15.51 -5.21 -8.62
C GLY A 343 -14.29 -5.21 -9.55
N ALA A 344 -13.38 -4.27 -9.38
CA ALA A 344 -12.13 -4.21 -10.16
C ALA A 344 -11.24 -5.44 -9.93
N THR A 345 -11.13 -5.91 -8.69
CA THR A 345 -10.31 -7.08 -8.33
C THR A 345 -10.90 -8.36 -8.91
N LEU A 346 -12.22 -8.56 -8.81
CA LEU A 346 -12.93 -9.70 -9.40
C LEU A 346 -12.82 -9.70 -10.93
N ALA A 347 -12.97 -8.53 -11.57
CA ALA A 347 -12.75 -8.39 -13.01
C ALA A 347 -11.31 -8.75 -13.39
N GLY A 348 -10.33 -8.28 -12.62
CA GLY A 348 -8.91 -8.62 -12.80
C GLY A 348 -8.65 -10.13 -12.73
N ILE A 349 -9.24 -10.82 -11.73
CA ILE A 349 -9.15 -12.28 -11.60
C ILE A 349 -9.81 -12.99 -12.79
N GLY A 350 -11.00 -12.54 -13.22
CA GLY A 350 -11.69 -13.12 -14.38
C GLY A 350 -10.89 -12.97 -15.68
N ILE A 351 -10.35 -11.78 -15.92
CA ILE A 351 -9.47 -11.50 -17.07
C ILE A 351 -8.24 -12.40 -16.99
N LEU A 352 -7.54 -12.42 -15.86
CA LEU A 352 -6.33 -13.22 -15.68
C LEU A 352 -6.57 -14.72 -15.85
N SER A 353 -7.68 -15.23 -15.32
CA SER A 353 -8.08 -16.63 -15.48
C SER A 353 -8.33 -16.96 -16.95
N SER A 354 -8.99 -16.07 -17.69
CA SER A 354 -9.19 -16.23 -19.13
C SER A 354 -7.89 -16.20 -19.92
N LEU A 355 -6.92 -15.37 -19.50
CA LEU A 355 -5.60 -15.29 -20.12
C LEU A 355 -4.77 -16.54 -19.82
N LEU A 356 -4.73 -17.00 -18.58
CA LEU A 356 -4.07 -18.24 -18.18
C LEU A 356 -4.61 -19.45 -18.94
N TRP A 357 -5.93 -19.53 -19.11
CA TRP A 357 -6.57 -20.59 -19.89
C TRP A 357 -6.16 -20.55 -21.38
N ARG A 358 -6.16 -19.36 -21.99
CA ARG A 358 -5.88 -19.18 -23.43
C ARG A 358 -4.40 -19.26 -23.78
N TYR A 359 -3.52 -18.87 -22.86
CA TYR A 359 -2.10 -18.65 -23.10
C TYR A 359 -1.20 -19.45 -22.15
N CYS A 360 -1.69 -20.58 -21.61
CA CYS A 360 -0.94 -21.45 -20.70
C CYS A 360 0.42 -21.92 -21.23
N SER A 361 0.62 -21.88 -22.55
CA SER A 361 1.84 -22.29 -23.25
C SER A 361 2.63 -21.12 -23.86
N ALA A 362 2.20 -19.87 -23.68
CA ALA A 362 2.90 -18.72 -24.25
C ALA A 362 4.26 -18.54 -23.54
N PRO A 363 5.37 -18.42 -24.28
CA PRO A 363 6.67 -18.16 -23.68
C PRO A 363 6.66 -16.77 -23.04
N ASP A 364 6.85 -16.71 -21.72
CA ASP A 364 7.09 -15.44 -21.04
C ASP A 364 8.51 -14.98 -21.35
N ARG A 365 8.64 -13.81 -21.97
CA ARG A 365 9.94 -13.18 -22.16
C ARG A 365 10.46 -12.75 -20.80
N SER A 366 11.75 -12.94 -20.55
CA SER A 366 12.38 -12.41 -19.35
C SER A 366 12.19 -10.90 -19.31
N LEU A 367 11.51 -10.38 -18.28
CA LEU A 367 11.53 -8.96 -17.97
C LEU A 367 12.99 -8.53 -17.81
N PRO A 368 13.38 -7.34 -18.30
CA PRO A 368 14.76 -6.89 -18.23
C PRO A 368 15.22 -6.89 -16.77
N ALA A 369 16.37 -7.54 -16.53
CA ALA A 369 16.99 -7.55 -15.22
C ALA A 369 17.37 -6.10 -14.83
N PRO A 370 17.20 -5.70 -13.57
CA PRO A 370 17.66 -4.40 -13.11
C PRO A 370 19.18 -4.27 -13.31
N ARG A 371 19.62 -3.15 -13.89
CA ARG A 371 21.04 -2.76 -13.84
C ARG A 371 21.36 -2.26 -12.44
N LEU A 372 22.45 -2.72 -11.86
CA LEU A 372 22.93 -2.23 -10.56
C LEU A 372 23.39 -0.77 -10.70
N GLY A 373 23.04 0.08 -9.74
CA GLY A 373 23.32 1.52 -9.79
C GLY A 373 22.79 2.25 -8.56
N TRP A 374 23.03 3.55 -8.44
CA TRP A 374 22.70 4.34 -7.24
C TRP A 374 21.22 4.33 -6.85
N LEU A 375 20.31 4.12 -7.82
CA LEU A 375 18.87 4.00 -7.58
C LEU A 375 18.49 2.77 -6.74
N TRP A 376 19.38 1.80 -6.55
CA TRP A 376 19.17 0.66 -5.64
C TRP A 376 19.09 1.05 -4.17
N ILE A 377 19.41 2.31 -3.84
CA ILE A 377 19.19 2.87 -2.51
C ILE A 377 17.74 2.68 -2.03
N PHE A 378 16.74 2.71 -2.91
CA PHE A 378 15.33 2.57 -2.51
C PHE A 378 14.91 1.12 -2.17
N PRO A 379 15.22 0.09 -2.99
CA PRO A 379 15.10 -1.30 -2.55
C PRO A 379 15.90 -1.62 -1.28
N VAL A 380 17.15 -1.14 -1.18
CA VAL A 380 17.98 -1.35 0.01
C VAL A 380 17.35 -0.68 1.24
N PHE A 381 16.87 0.56 1.11
CA PHE A 381 16.15 1.25 2.17
C PHE A 381 14.89 0.47 2.59
N THR A 382 14.13 -0.06 1.63
CA THR A 382 12.97 -0.93 1.89
C THR A 382 13.38 -2.13 2.73
N ALA A 383 14.45 -2.83 2.35
CA ALA A 383 14.95 -3.98 3.11
C ALA A 383 15.40 -3.60 4.52
N LEU A 384 16.24 -2.57 4.65
CA LEU A 384 16.73 -2.09 5.95
C LEU A 384 15.59 -1.66 6.88
N ASN A 385 14.55 -1.02 6.32
CA ASN A 385 13.39 -0.59 7.08
C ASN A 385 12.62 -1.76 7.68
N GLY A 386 12.40 -2.83 6.90
CA GLY A 386 11.71 -4.01 7.41
C GLY A 386 12.57 -4.91 8.30
N VAL A 387 13.91 -4.83 8.20
CA VAL A 387 14.81 -5.46 9.18
C VAL A 387 14.88 -4.67 10.51
N GLY A 388 14.37 -3.44 10.53
CA GLY A 388 14.34 -2.54 11.69
C GLY A 388 13.94 -3.16 13.05
N PRO A 389 12.92 -4.05 13.15
CA PRO A 389 12.55 -4.69 14.41
C PRO A 389 13.66 -5.55 15.02
N TYR A 390 14.49 -6.15 14.18
CA TYR A 390 15.61 -7.00 14.59
C TYR A 390 16.87 -6.20 14.94
N LEU A 391 16.90 -4.93 14.53
CA LEU A 391 17.98 -3.97 14.81
C LEU A 391 17.65 -3.05 16.00
N GLY A 392 16.51 -3.26 16.67
CA GLY A 392 16.03 -2.38 17.75
C GLY A 392 15.68 -0.96 17.28
N LEU A 393 15.59 -0.70 15.97
CA LEU A 393 15.39 0.66 15.44
C LEU A 393 13.94 1.12 15.54
N LYS A 394 13.00 0.23 15.20
CA LYS A 394 11.57 0.49 15.22
C LYS A 394 10.79 -0.80 15.08
N THR A 395 9.54 -0.83 15.52
CA THR A 395 8.64 -1.96 15.29
C THR A 395 7.46 -1.61 14.41
N GLU A 396 7.03 -0.35 14.37
CA GLU A 396 5.98 0.08 13.48
C GLU A 396 6.50 0.42 12.08
N ALA A 397 5.60 0.33 11.10
CA ALA A 397 5.90 0.58 9.69
C ALA A 397 7.07 -0.29 9.16
N SER A 398 7.27 -1.50 9.67
CA SER A 398 8.41 -2.38 9.39
C SER A 398 8.05 -3.61 8.54
N PHE A 399 6.88 -3.59 7.91
CA PHE A 399 6.28 -4.73 7.20
C PHE A 399 5.93 -5.94 8.10
N SER A 400 6.01 -5.80 9.42
CA SER A 400 5.55 -6.80 10.40
C SER A 400 4.01 -6.90 10.51
N MET A 401 3.29 -6.59 9.43
CA MET A 401 1.83 -6.46 9.37
C MET A 401 1.16 -7.73 9.86
N PHE A 402 0.36 -7.58 10.92
CA PHE A 402 -0.43 -8.66 11.52
C PHE A 402 0.39 -9.90 11.89
N SER A 403 1.67 -9.75 12.22
CA SER A 403 2.57 -10.90 12.35
C SER A 403 2.61 -11.55 13.74
N ASN A 404 1.99 -10.96 14.77
CA ASN A 404 2.23 -11.31 16.18
C ASN A 404 3.71 -11.18 16.63
N LEU A 405 4.59 -10.61 15.79
CA LEU A 405 6.02 -10.49 16.10
C LEU A 405 6.22 -9.70 17.41
N ARG A 406 7.23 -10.06 18.19
CA ARG A 406 7.74 -9.31 19.34
C ARG A 406 9.26 -9.31 19.28
N THR A 407 9.86 -8.12 19.26
CA THR A 407 11.32 -7.94 19.24
C THR A 407 11.80 -6.90 20.27
N ILE A 408 10.89 -6.27 20.99
CA ILE A 408 11.22 -5.32 22.06
C ILE A 408 11.21 -6.05 23.40
N GLY A 409 12.21 -5.77 24.24
CA GLY A 409 12.42 -6.40 25.55
C GLY A 409 13.65 -7.31 25.56
N ALA A 410 13.73 -8.21 26.54
CA ALA A 410 14.88 -9.10 26.72
C ALA A 410 14.96 -10.24 25.68
N THR A 411 13.86 -10.59 25.02
CA THR A 411 13.77 -11.74 24.10
C THR A 411 12.83 -11.47 22.94
N SER A 412 13.14 -12.01 21.76
CA SER A 412 12.21 -12.06 20.63
C SER A 412 11.46 -13.38 20.56
N ASN A 413 10.22 -13.35 20.07
CA ASN A 413 9.44 -14.56 19.77
C ASN A 413 9.73 -15.13 18.37
N HIS A 414 10.64 -14.54 17.60
CA HIS A 414 11.01 -15.01 16.27
C HIS A 414 11.74 -16.37 16.33
N LEU A 415 11.45 -17.27 15.39
CA LEU A 415 11.97 -18.65 15.39
C LEU A 415 13.47 -18.73 15.07
N LEU A 416 14.01 -17.73 14.38
CA LEU A 416 15.43 -17.70 13.94
C LEU A 416 16.26 -16.61 14.62
N ILE A 417 15.61 -15.59 15.19
CA ILE A 417 16.28 -14.41 15.76
C ILE A 417 15.78 -14.28 17.19
N HIS A 418 16.38 -15.03 18.11
CA HIS A 418 15.95 -15.03 19.52
C HIS A 418 16.42 -13.77 20.27
N THR A 419 17.57 -13.22 19.85
CA THR A 419 18.18 -12.03 20.44
C THR A 419 18.37 -10.97 19.35
N PRO A 420 17.48 -9.96 19.29
CA PRO A 420 17.65 -8.83 18.39
C PRO A 420 18.95 -8.07 18.66
N LEU A 421 19.58 -7.56 17.60
CA LEU A 421 20.73 -6.66 17.73
C LEU A 421 20.22 -5.26 18.03
N VAL A 422 20.22 -4.84 19.30
CA VAL A 422 19.69 -3.53 19.68
C VAL A 422 20.72 -2.43 19.37
N LEU A 423 20.55 -1.73 18.24
CA LEU A 423 21.38 -0.57 17.89
C LEU A 423 20.93 0.72 18.61
N LEU A 424 19.64 0.82 18.91
CA LEU A 424 18.99 1.93 19.60
C LEU A 424 18.25 1.40 20.84
N SER A 425 18.60 1.86 22.04
CA SER A 425 18.02 1.39 23.29
C SER A 425 16.68 2.05 23.63
N GLU A 426 16.28 3.08 22.88
CA GLU A 426 15.09 3.90 23.12
C GLU A 426 13.78 3.10 23.13
N GLY A 427 13.74 1.98 22.39
CA GLY A 427 12.59 1.07 22.39
C GLY A 427 12.56 0.09 23.57
N THR A 428 13.68 -0.10 24.28
CA THR A 428 13.82 -1.18 25.28
C THR A 428 13.34 -0.82 26.68
N ASP A 429 13.28 0.48 27.00
CA ASP A 429 12.76 0.97 28.27
C ASP A 429 11.23 0.95 28.24
N LEU A 430 10.65 -0.07 28.87
CA LEU A 430 9.20 -0.30 28.90
C LEU A 430 8.59 0.22 30.19
N VAL A 431 7.42 0.85 30.08
CA VAL A 431 6.61 1.29 31.20
C VAL A 431 5.24 0.64 31.22
N ARG A 432 4.75 0.40 32.43
CA ARG A 432 3.39 -0.07 32.68
C ARG A 432 2.57 1.08 33.26
N ILE A 433 1.42 1.33 32.67
CA ILE A 433 0.45 2.28 33.23
C ILE A 433 -0.27 1.58 34.39
N VAL A 434 -0.20 2.14 35.58
CA VAL A 434 -0.85 1.61 36.79
C VAL A 434 -2.21 2.26 36.98
N ALA A 435 -2.26 3.59 36.92
CA ALA A 435 -3.49 4.38 37.01
C ALA A 435 -3.37 5.66 36.20
N THR A 436 -4.48 6.17 35.70
CA THR A 436 -4.50 7.44 34.96
C THR A 436 -5.92 7.99 34.82
N THR A 437 -6.05 9.30 34.72
CA THR A 437 -7.33 9.95 34.39
C THR A 437 -7.54 10.11 32.88
N ASP A 438 -6.53 9.79 32.04
CA ASP A 438 -6.67 9.84 30.58
C ASP A 438 -7.37 8.59 30.02
N ALA A 439 -8.35 8.79 29.14
CA ALA A 439 -9.16 7.70 28.61
C ALA A 439 -8.39 6.74 27.68
N GLU A 440 -7.42 7.23 26.92
CA GLU A 440 -6.66 6.39 25.98
C GLU A 440 -5.61 5.56 26.71
N LEU A 441 -4.91 6.16 27.68
CA LEU A 441 -3.97 5.41 28.54
C LEU A 441 -4.70 4.37 29.42
N ASN A 442 -5.94 4.63 29.83
CA ASN A 442 -6.78 3.62 30.49
C ASN A 442 -7.06 2.42 29.58
N ARG A 443 -7.39 2.62 28.29
CA ARG A 443 -7.55 1.50 27.33
C ARG A 443 -6.26 0.70 27.16
N LEU A 444 -5.11 1.37 27.15
CA LEU A 444 -3.81 0.71 27.06
C LEU A 444 -3.52 -0.15 28.30
N ARG A 445 -3.83 0.36 29.50
CA ARG A 445 -3.76 -0.40 30.75
C ARG A 445 -4.69 -1.61 30.71
N ASP A 446 -5.95 -1.41 30.35
CA ASP A 446 -6.99 -2.46 30.39
C ASP A 446 -6.70 -3.57 29.37
N SER A 447 -6.03 -3.24 28.27
CA SER A 447 -5.51 -4.21 27.30
C SER A 447 -4.20 -4.88 27.71
N LYS A 448 -3.73 -4.65 28.94
CA LYS A 448 -2.51 -5.22 29.55
C LYS A 448 -1.27 -5.02 28.68
N ARG A 449 -1.10 -3.83 28.13
CA ARG A 449 0.07 -3.50 27.29
C ARG A 449 1.10 -2.67 28.06
N LEU A 450 2.36 -2.90 27.72
CA LEU A 450 3.49 -2.07 28.08
C LEU A 450 3.75 -1.08 26.94
N LEU A 451 4.21 0.11 27.28
CA LEU A 451 4.54 1.15 26.31
C LEU A 451 6.03 1.47 26.39
N PRO A 452 6.76 1.59 25.28
CA PRO A 452 8.12 2.15 25.31
C PRO A 452 8.09 3.59 25.85
N TRP A 453 9.03 3.93 26.73
CA TRP A 453 9.09 5.22 27.41
C TRP A 453 9.08 6.39 26.42
N ILE A 454 9.84 6.28 25.33
CA ILE A 454 9.86 7.25 24.23
C ILE A 454 8.45 7.53 23.66
N GLU A 455 7.61 6.51 23.53
CA GLU A 455 6.25 6.66 23.02
C GLU A 455 5.32 7.27 24.06
N LEU A 456 5.52 7.00 25.36
CA LEU A 456 4.79 7.67 26.42
C LEU A 456 5.10 9.17 26.44
N CYS A 457 6.38 9.56 26.36
CA CYS A 457 6.76 10.96 26.26
C CYS A 457 6.07 11.64 25.07
N SER A 458 6.14 11.02 23.88
CA SER A 458 5.47 11.53 22.68
C SER A 458 3.96 11.65 22.83
N TYR A 459 3.34 10.70 23.51
CA TYR A 459 1.91 10.75 23.82
C TYR A 459 1.58 11.93 24.74
N VAL A 460 2.32 12.10 25.84
CA VAL A 460 2.13 13.18 26.82
C VAL A 460 2.19 14.54 26.16
N GLU A 461 3.25 14.82 25.38
CA GLU A 461 3.41 16.12 24.70
C GLU A 461 2.25 16.39 23.73
N ALA A 462 1.89 15.40 22.91
CA ALA A 462 0.78 15.54 21.97
C ALA A 462 -0.57 15.72 22.66
N ARG A 463 -0.75 15.13 23.85
CA ARG A 463 -1.98 15.18 24.64
C ARG A 463 -2.15 16.52 25.35
N LEU A 464 -1.09 17.06 25.95
CA LEU A 464 -1.07 18.39 26.58
C LEU A 464 -1.30 19.51 25.55
N ALA A 465 -0.79 19.36 24.33
CA ALA A 465 -1.02 20.33 23.26
C ALA A 465 -2.49 20.42 22.77
N LYS A 466 -3.34 19.44 23.11
CA LYS A 466 -4.69 19.29 22.53
C LYS A 466 -5.82 19.26 23.55
N GLY A 467 -5.54 19.20 24.84
CA GLY A 467 -6.58 19.10 25.84
C GLY A 467 -6.05 19.28 27.25
N PRO A 468 -6.89 19.01 28.27
CA PRO A 468 -6.54 19.30 29.65
C PRO A 468 -5.45 18.36 30.16
N ASP A 469 -4.75 18.82 31.19
CA ASP A 469 -3.83 18.05 32.01
C ASP A 469 -4.52 16.82 32.65
N PHE A 470 -3.72 15.85 33.05
CA PHE A 470 -4.19 14.58 33.59
C PHE A 470 -3.21 13.99 34.61
N GLY A 471 -3.73 13.12 35.46
CA GLY A 471 -2.94 12.35 36.44
C GLY A 471 -2.45 11.03 35.83
N LEU A 472 -1.25 10.61 36.23
CA LEU A 472 -0.60 9.42 35.73
C LEU A 472 0.23 8.73 36.83
N THR A 473 -0.07 7.46 37.08
CA THR A 473 0.75 6.56 37.89
C THR A 473 1.31 5.47 36.99
N LEU A 474 2.61 5.28 37.01
CA LEU A 474 3.31 4.32 36.15
C LEU A 474 4.37 3.54 36.92
N GLU A 475 4.67 2.34 36.42
CA GLU A 475 5.81 1.53 36.85
C GLU A 475 6.88 1.57 35.75
N ARG A 476 8.10 1.97 36.12
CA ARG A 476 9.28 2.01 35.23
C ARG A 476 10.50 1.50 35.98
N GLY A 477 11.17 0.49 35.44
CA GLY A 477 12.32 -0.14 36.09
C GLY A 477 12.01 -0.73 37.47
N GLY A 478 10.77 -1.22 37.69
CA GLY A 478 10.32 -1.77 38.97
C GLY A 478 9.96 -0.74 40.05
N MET A 479 10.06 0.56 39.74
CA MET A 479 9.65 1.63 40.65
C MET A 479 8.33 2.24 40.19
N ILE A 480 7.40 2.41 41.13
CA ILE A 480 6.15 3.12 40.91
C ILE A 480 6.40 4.63 41.08
N ARG A 481 5.98 5.41 40.09
CA ARG A 481 5.97 6.87 40.13
C ARG A 481 4.55 7.38 39.95
N GLU A 482 4.20 8.40 40.71
CA GLU A 482 2.90 9.05 40.67
C GLU A 482 3.05 10.52 40.31
N PHE A 483 2.30 10.93 39.30
CA PHE A 483 2.23 12.29 38.79
C PHE A 483 0.77 12.75 38.92
N ALA A 484 0.49 13.60 39.91
CA ALA A 484 -0.85 14.18 40.06
C ALA A 484 -1.23 15.10 38.88
N SER A 485 -0.22 15.77 38.33
CA SER A 485 -0.28 16.62 37.13
C SER A 485 0.91 16.28 36.25
N VAL A 486 0.65 15.88 35.01
CA VAL A 486 1.72 15.58 34.04
C VAL A 486 2.31 16.87 33.48
N GLU A 487 1.51 17.94 33.37
CA GLU A 487 1.98 19.27 32.99
C GLU A 487 3.02 19.82 33.98
N ALA A 488 2.78 19.69 35.30
CA ALA A 488 3.73 20.13 36.31
C ALA A 488 5.07 19.35 36.28
N SER A 489 5.04 18.11 35.78
CA SER A 489 6.21 17.22 35.66
C SER A 489 6.70 17.07 34.22
N GLN A 490 6.39 18.02 33.33
CA GLN A 490 6.71 17.92 31.90
C GLN A 490 8.20 17.68 31.61
N SER A 491 9.10 18.21 32.44
CA SER A 491 10.54 18.01 32.31
C SER A 491 10.98 16.54 32.41
N GLU A 492 10.21 15.68 33.10
CA GLU A 492 10.47 14.24 33.16
C GLU A 492 10.12 13.54 31.84
N PHE A 493 9.20 14.09 31.06
CA PHE A 493 8.71 13.53 29.79
C PHE A 493 9.42 14.15 28.56
N ALA A 494 10.67 14.59 28.71
CA ALA A 494 11.44 15.19 27.63
C ALA A 494 11.56 14.23 26.42
N GLN A 495 11.33 14.75 25.21
CA GLN A 495 11.54 13.99 23.99
C GLN A 495 13.02 13.71 23.74
N PRO A 496 13.34 12.58 23.07
CA PRO A 496 14.66 12.40 22.50
C PRO A 496 14.92 13.41 21.38
N GLN A 497 16.15 13.40 20.87
CA GLN A 497 16.55 14.25 19.75
C GLN A 497 15.61 14.09 18.55
N TRP A 498 15.31 15.21 17.87
CA TRP A 498 14.28 15.27 16.82
C TRP A 498 14.46 14.23 15.70
N TRP A 499 15.70 13.87 15.38
CA TRP A 499 16.01 12.90 14.32
C TRP A 499 15.76 11.46 14.76
N VAL A 500 16.00 11.12 16.04
CA VAL A 500 15.64 9.81 16.62
C VAL A 500 14.13 9.65 16.45
N ARG A 501 13.36 10.66 16.89
CA ARG A 501 11.90 10.62 16.78
C ARG A 501 11.43 10.50 15.34
N LYS A 502 12.09 11.14 14.37
CA LYS A 502 11.69 11.03 12.95
C LYS A 502 11.93 9.64 12.35
N LEU A 503 12.84 8.85 12.91
CA LEU A 503 13.24 7.54 12.38
C LEU A 503 12.66 6.37 13.18
N THR A 504 12.32 6.57 14.45
CA THR A 504 11.83 5.52 15.34
C THR A 504 10.33 5.65 15.59
N TRP A 505 9.61 4.54 15.47
CA TRP A 505 8.25 4.41 15.98
C TRP A 505 8.04 3.00 16.52
N PHE A 506 7.73 2.91 17.80
CA PHE A 506 7.55 1.64 18.50
C PHE A 506 6.07 1.40 18.83
N ARG A 507 5.67 0.12 18.80
CA ARG A 507 4.32 -0.29 19.18
C ARG A 507 4.26 -0.68 20.65
N PRO A 508 3.09 -0.56 21.30
CA PRO A 508 2.87 -1.17 22.60
C PRO A 508 3.12 -2.69 22.54
N VAL A 509 3.70 -3.22 23.60
CA VAL A 509 4.06 -4.65 23.73
C VAL A 509 3.09 -5.32 24.70
N SER A 510 2.74 -6.59 24.46
CA SER A 510 1.95 -7.36 25.44
C SER A 510 2.71 -7.51 26.75
N ALA A 511 2.05 -7.26 27.89
CA ALA A 511 2.59 -7.65 29.20
C ALA A 511 2.42 -9.16 29.47
N GLU A 512 1.62 -9.85 28.66
CA GLU A 512 1.40 -11.29 28.76
C GLU A 512 2.48 -12.09 28.00
N PRO A 513 2.66 -13.39 28.33
CA PRO A 513 3.67 -14.23 27.68
C PRO A 513 3.50 -14.31 26.15
N VAL A 514 2.25 -14.38 25.70
CA VAL A 514 1.87 -14.44 24.28
C VAL A 514 1.52 -13.05 23.77
N CYS A 515 1.96 -12.72 22.55
CA CYS A 515 1.57 -11.49 21.88
C CYS A 515 0.23 -11.65 21.15
N PRO A 516 -0.87 -11.03 21.62
CA PRO A 516 -2.15 -11.11 20.94
C PRO A 516 -2.13 -10.32 19.63
N CYS A 517 -3.06 -10.64 18.74
CA CYS A 517 -3.30 -9.81 17.57
C CYS A 517 -3.80 -8.42 18.00
N SER A 518 -3.14 -7.37 17.50
CA SER A 518 -3.34 -6.01 18.00
C SER A 518 -4.16 -5.08 17.09
N HIS A 519 -4.92 -5.63 16.13
CA HIS A 519 -5.50 -4.89 15.00
C HIS A 519 -7.01 -5.09 14.81
#